data_AF-K1Z0W9-F1
#
_entry.id   AF-K1Z0W9-F1
#
_cell.length_a   1.000
_cell.length_b   1.000
_cell.length_c   1.000
_cell.angle_alpha   90.00
_cell.angle_beta   90.00
_cell.angle_gamma   90.00
#
_symmetry.space_group_name_H-M   'P 1'
#
loop_
_entity.id
_entity.type
_entity.pdbx_description
1 polymer ?
#
loop_
_entity_poly.entity_id
_entity_poly.type
_entity_poly.pdbx_seq_one_letter_code
_entity_poly.pdbx_strand_id
1 'polypeptide(L)' 'MTVGRTLWKIILIKLFVLFAVLKLFFFPNFLQTHFSNDGQRADHVLQQLTGPTGNN' A
#
# COMPACT_ATOMS: atom_id res chain seq x y z
N MET A 1 -18.55 16.82 28.73
CA MET A 1 -18.45 16.24 27.36
C MET A 1 -16.99 16.10 26.89
N THR A 2 -16.10 15.60 27.74
CA THR A 2 -14.65 15.54 27.49
C THR A 2 -14.18 14.12 27.16
N VAL A 3 -14.88 13.12 27.70
CA VAL A 3 -14.62 11.69 27.46
C VAL A 3 -14.70 11.34 25.97
N GLY A 4 -15.71 11.84 25.25
CA GLY A 4 -15.87 11.56 23.82
C GLY A 4 -14.73 12.09 22.95
N ARG A 5 -14.19 13.27 23.27
CA ARG A 5 -13.08 13.87 22.51
C ARG A 5 -11.75 13.15 22.78
N THR A 6 -11.53 12.69 24.01
CA THR A 6 -10.37 11.85 24.36
C THR A 6 -10.44 10.50 23.67
N LEU A 7 -11.61 9.86 23.67
CA LEU A 7 -11.80 8.56 23.02
C LEU A 7 -11.58 8.64 21.51
N TRP A 8 -12.08 9.69 20.87
CA TRP A 8 -11.88 9.90 19.43
C TRP A 8 -10.41 10.10 19.06
N LYS A 9 -9.64 10.83 19.87
CA LYS A 9 -8.18 10.94 19.70
C LYS A 9 -7.48 9.57 19.78
N ILE A 10 -7.86 8.72 20.74
CA ILE A 10 -7.30 7.37 20.88
C ILE A 10 -7.62 6.52 19.66
N ILE A 11 -8.85 6.58 19.15
CA ILE A 11 -9.28 5.86 17.94
C ILE A 11 -8.48 6.32 16.72
N LEU A 12 -8.31 7.63 16.53
CA LEU A 12 -7.51 8.18 15.42
C LEU A 12 -6.06 7.70 15.46
N ILE A 13 -5.43 7.74 16.64
CA ILE A 13 -4.06 7.25 16.83
C ILE A 13 -3.99 5.77 16.47
N LYS A 14 -4.94 4.97 16.96
CA LYS A 14 -4.95 3.52 16.72
C LYS A 14 -5.17 3.20 15.24
N LEU A 15 -6.07 3.91 14.56
CA LEU A 15 -6.29 3.80 13.13
C LEU A 15 -5.04 4.19 12.33
N PHE A 16 -4.36 5.27 12.71
CA PHE A 16 -3.12 5.68 12.08
C PHE A 16 -2.01 4.64 12.25
N VAL A 17 -1.84 4.10 13.46
CA VAL A 17 -0.84 3.06 13.75
C VAL A 17 -1.16 1.77 12.98
N LEU A 18 -2.42 1.33 12.97
CA LEU A 18 -2.84 0.16 12.20
C LEU A 18 -2.60 0.35 10.70
N PHE A 19 -2.95 1.51 10.16
CA PHE A 19 -2.73 1.84 8.76
C PHE A 19 -1.23 1.92 8.42
N ALA A 20 -0.41 2.49 9.30
CA ALA A 20 1.03 2.59 9.10
C ALA A 20 1.70 1.21 9.11
N VAL A 21 1.31 0.31 10.03
CA VAL A 21 1.85 -1.06 10.11
C VAL A 21 1.41 -1.89 8.90
N LEU A 22 0.12 -1.87 8.54
CA LEU A 22 -0.38 -2.51 7.32
C LEU A 22 0.33 -1.96 6.08
N LYS A 23 0.48 -0.63 5.97
CA LYS A 23 1.19 -0.01 4.85
C LYS A 23 2.65 -0.45 4.79
N LEU A 24 3.38 -0.43 5.90
CA LEU A 24 4.79 -0.79 5.90
C LEU A 24 5.02 -2.29 5.65
N PHE A 25 4.14 -3.15 6.15
CA PHE A 25 4.29 -4.60 6.10
C PHE A 25 3.64 -5.25 4.88
N PHE A 26 2.47 -4.78 4.46
CA PHE A 26 1.74 -5.30 3.28
C PHE A 26 2.05 -4.51 2.00
N PHE A 27 2.49 -3.25 2.14
CA PHE A 27 2.96 -2.43 1.03
C PHE A 27 4.38 -1.90 1.30
N PRO A 28 5.36 -2.77 1.59
CA PRO A 28 6.76 -2.35 1.46
C PRO A 28 6.93 -1.79 0.04
N ASN A 29 7.92 -0.90 -0.17
CA ASN A 29 8.20 -0.29 -1.47
C ASN A 29 8.69 -1.33 -2.51
N PHE A 30 7.88 -2.36 -2.77
CA PHE A 30 8.16 -3.54 -3.57
C PHE A 30 8.50 -3.16 -5.00
N LEU A 31 7.85 -2.11 -5.50
CA LEU A 31 8.12 -1.61 -6.83
C LEU A 31 9.44 -0.83 -6.91
N GLN A 32 9.97 -0.31 -5.81
CA GLN A 32 11.17 0.55 -5.80
C GLN A 32 12.45 -0.23 -5.48
N THR A 33 12.36 -1.42 -4.90
CA THR A 33 13.52 -2.21 -4.45
C THR A 33 14.24 -2.98 -5.55
N HIS A 34 13.64 -3.18 -6.74
CA HIS A 34 14.23 -4.03 -7.79
C HIS A 34 14.45 -3.34 -9.13
N PHE A 35 14.10 -2.06 -9.27
CA PHE A 35 14.15 -1.38 -10.57
C PHE A 35 14.66 0.05 -10.43
N SER A 36 15.80 0.33 -11.06
CA SER A 36 16.49 1.63 -11.00
C SER A 36 15.85 2.72 -11.88
N ASN A 37 14.87 2.37 -12.71
CA ASN A 37 14.24 3.27 -13.68
C ASN A 37 12.72 3.09 -13.67
N ASP A 38 11.98 4.18 -13.44
CA ASP A 38 10.51 4.19 -13.36
C ASP A 38 9.81 3.70 -14.64
N GLY A 39 10.46 3.84 -15.80
CA GLY A 39 9.93 3.32 -17.07
C GLY A 39 9.86 1.79 -17.11
N GLN A 40 10.91 1.10 -16.67
CA GLN A 40 10.94 -0.37 -16.66
C GLN A 40 9.95 -0.97 -15.65
N ARG A 41 9.69 -0.25 -14.54
CA ARG A 41 8.65 -0.62 -13.57
C ARG A 41 7.27 -0.60 -14.18
N ALA A 42 6.96 0.47 -14.91
CA ALA A 42 5.68 0.64 -15.57
C ALA A 42 5.44 -0.46 -16.61
N ASP A 43 6.45 -0.76 -17.45
CA ASP A 43 6.37 -1.81 -18.47
C ASP A 43 6.18 -3.21 -17.87
N HIS A 44 6.87 -3.53 -16.76
CA HIS A 44 6.70 -4.83 -16.09
C HIS A 44 5.30 -5.00 -15.49
N VAL A 45 4.76 -3.96 -14.85
CA VAL A 45 3.40 -3.98 -14.31
C VAL A 45 2.36 -4.06 -15.43
N LEU A 46 2.56 -3.33 -16.53
CA LEU A 46 1.71 -3.40 -17.72
C LEU A 46 1.68 -4.84 -18.26
N GLN A 47 2.84 -5.46 -18.43
CA GLN A 47 2.95 -6.81 -18.97
C GLN A 47 2.31 -7.88 -18.07
N GLN A 48 2.29 -7.68 -16.74
CA GLN A 48 1.59 -8.57 -15.80
C GLN A 48 0.07 -8.35 -15.81
N LEU A 49 -0.41 -7.11 -15.97
CA LEU A 49 -1.84 -6.78 -16.04
C LEU A 49 -2.46 -7.10 -17.40
N THR A 50 -1.67 -7.02 -18.47
CA THR A 50 -2.06 -7.35 -19.85
C THR A 50 -1.46 -8.68 -20.31
N GLY A 51 -0.99 -9.52 -19.38
CA GLY A 51 -0.57 -10.88 -19.66
C GLY A 51 -1.66 -11.60 -20.47
N PRO A 52 -1.29 -12.45 -21.43
CA PRO A 52 -2.25 -12.94 -22.42
C PRO A 52 -3.38 -13.64 -21.66
N THR A 53 -4.60 -13.13 -21.80
CA THR A 53 -5.82 -13.94 -21.63
C THR A 53 -5.81 -14.97 -22.74
N GLY A 54 -4.88 -15.91 -22.64
CA GLY A 54 -4.74 -17.08 -23.49
C GLY A 54 -5.75 -18.10 -23.01
N ASN A 55 -6.98 -17.95 -23.47
CA ASN A 55 -7.87 -19.05 -23.82
C ASN A 55 -7.31 -20.47 -23.57
N ASN A 56 -7.76 -21.09 -22.47
CA ASN A 56 -7.96 -22.53 -22.36
C ASN A 56 -9.40 -22.77 -21.94
#